data_AF-A0A0F9L1M7-F1
#
_entry.id   AF-A0A0F9L1M7-F1
#
_cell.length_a   1.000
_cell.length_b   1.000
_cell.length_c   1.000
_cell.angle_alpha   90.00
_cell.angle_beta   90.00
_cell.angle_gamma   90.00
#
_symmetry.space_group_name_H-M   'P 1'
#
loop_
_entity.id
_entity.type
_entity.pdbx_description
1 polymer ?
#
loop_
_entity_poly.entity_id
_entity_poly.type
_entity_poly.pdbx_seq_one_letter_code
_entity_poly.pdbx_strand_id
1 'polypeptide(L)'
;MMHLPKKMVCCLVVASSLIAASANARLPNETVGSTTLSLPDDHRSYMVDFEFNNMVSTRVVVIDPDKQKYLGMIPTGHAAPAVLSKDRKTIFTADFFFTRYVRGERTDVLTAWDSQTLSPKWELELTSERAFTLTERFSLATSADDKFVYIYNFTPSTSVTIID
;
A
#
# COMPACT_ATOMS: atom_id res chain seq x y z
N MET A 1 46.23 8.46 53.97
CA MET A 1 45.69 7.55 52.94
C MET A 1 44.37 6.97 53.45
N MET A 2 43.23 7.49 52.99
CA MET A 2 41.91 6.98 53.37
C MET A 2 41.60 5.69 52.58
N HIS A 3 41.49 4.56 53.26
CA HIS A 3 41.05 3.29 52.67
C HIS A 3 39.54 3.29 52.48
N LEU A 4 39.10 3.19 51.23
CA LEU A 4 37.68 3.08 50.88
C LEU A 4 37.11 1.77 51.44
N PRO A 5 35.99 1.80 52.18
CA PRO A 5 35.44 0.59 52.79
C PRO A 5 34.98 -0.40 51.71
N LYS A 6 35.30 -1.69 51.89
CA LYS A 6 35.03 -2.77 50.91
C LYS A 6 33.58 -2.82 50.41
N LYS A 7 32.61 -2.44 51.25
CA LYS A 7 31.17 -2.36 50.88
C LYS A 7 30.90 -1.28 49.82
N MET A 8 31.59 -0.15 49.91
CA MET A 8 31.44 0.98 48.98
C MET A 8 32.12 0.70 47.63
N VAL A 9 33.21 -0.07 47.64
CA VAL A 9 33.83 -0.62 46.42
C VAL A 9 32.88 -1.61 45.72
N CYS A 10 32.25 -2.52 46.46
CA CYS A 10 31.25 -3.44 45.89
C CYS A 10 30.06 -2.68 45.27
N CYS A 11 29.51 -1.67 45.95
CA CYS A 11 28.40 -0.89 45.40
C CYS A 11 28.77 -0.15 44.11
N LEU A 12 29.98 0.43 44.03
CA LEU A 12 30.44 1.09 42.80
C LEU A 12 30.63 0.10 41.63
N VAL A 13 31.12 -1.11 41.90
CA VAL A 13 31.31 -2.15 40.87
C VAL A 13 29.95 -2.65 40.36
N VAL A 14 28.98 -2.85 41.25
CA VAL A 14 27.61 -3.25 40.87
C VAL A 14 26.91 -2.13 40.10
N ALA A 15 27.02 -0.87 40.54
CA ALA A 15 26.45 0.26 39.80
C ALA A 15 27.07 0.45 38.41
N SER A 16 28.39 0.27 38.28
CA SER A 16 29.08 0.39 36.99
C SER A 16 28.72 -0.73 36.01
N SER A 17 28.48 -1.94 36.52
CA SER A 17 28.06 -3.08 35.68
C SER A 17 26.60 -2.96 35.23
N LEU A 18 25.71 -2.37 36.03
CA LEU A 18 24.33 -2.05 35.63
C LEU A 18 24.28 -0.97 34.53
N ILE A 19 25.16 0.04 34.58
CA ILE A 19 25.26 1.08 33.54
C ILE A 19 25.79 0.48 32.23
N ALA A 20 26.81 -0.39 32.28
CA ALA A 20 27.35 -1.05 31.10
C ALA A 20 26.36 -2.00 30.39
N ALA A 21 25.46 -2.65 31.15
CA ALA A 21 24.41 -3.50 30.59
C ALA A 21 23.35 -2.69 29.81
N SER A 22 23.05 -1.46 30.24
CA SER A 22 22.09 -0.59 29.55
C SER A 22 22.60 -0.03 28.21
N ALA A 23 23.92 0.03 28.02
CA ALA A 23 24.55 0.50 26.79
C ALA A 23 24.40 -0.46 25.60
N ASN A 24 24.02 -1.73 25.84
CA ASN A 24 23.82 -2.76 24.81
C ASN A 24 22.35 -3.10 24.54
N ALA A 25 21.40 -2.28 25.02
CA ALA A 25 19.96 -2.46 24.78
C ALA A 25 19.50 -2.01 23.37
N ARG A 26 20.39 -2.10 22.37
CA ARG A 26 20.04 -1.77 20.99
C ARG A 26 19.36 -2.99 20.37
N LEU A 27 18.04 -2.91 20.22
CA LEU A 27 17.30 -3.91 19.44
C LEU A 27 17.89 -3.99 18.03
N PRO A 28 17.93 -5.19 17.41
CA PRO A 28 18.29 -5.31 16.01
C PRO A 28 17.43 -4.36 15.16
N ASN A 29 18.02 -3.72 14.15
CA ASN A 29 17.22 -2.96 13.19
C ASN A 29 16.24 -3.92 12.52
N GLU A 30 14.95 -3.62 12.60
CA GLU A 30 13.97 -4.33 11.77
C GLU A 30 14.21 -4.00 10.31
N THR A 31 14.25 -5.03 9.48
CA THR A 31 14.21 -4.89 8.02
C THR A 31 12.77 -5.01 7.56
N VAL A 32 12.31 -4.04 6.76
CA VAL A 32 11.02 -4.16 6.08
C VAL A 32 11.13 -5.32 5.10
N GLY A 33 10.47 -6.43 5.42
CA GLY A 33 10.37 -7.58 4.52
C GLY A 33 9.28 -7.38 3.49
N SER A 34 9.50 -7.88 2.27
CA SER A 34 8.43 -8.14 1.31
C SER A 34 8.23 -9.65 1.23
N THR A 35 6.97 -10.09 1.19
CA THR A 35 6.61 -11.48 0.96
C THR A 35 5.94 -11.59 -0.40
N THR A 36 6.33 -12.60 -1.16
CA THR A 36 5.63 -12.95 -2.40
C THR A 36 4.49 -13.89 -2.06
N LEU A 37 3.27 -13.50 -2.38
CA LEU A 37 2.09 -14.35 -2.27
C LEU A 37 2.16 -15.48 -3.30
N SER A 38 1.47 -16.58 -3.04
CA SER A 38 1.25 -17.60 -4.07
C SER A 38 0.48 -17.01 -5.25
N LEU A 39 0.39 -17.76 -6.35
CA LEU A 39 -0.57 -17.43 -7.40
C LEU A 39 -1.99 -17.30 -6.80
N PRO A 40 -2.78 -16.32 -7.24
CA PRO A 40 -4.15 -16.14 -6.79
C PRO A 40 -5.01 -17.32 -7.22
N ASP A 41 -5.71 -17.91 -6.25
CA ASP A 41 -6.77 -18.88 -6.49
C ASP A 41 -8.11 -18.16 -6.74
N ASP A 42 -9.18 -18.95 -6.84
CA ASP A 42 -10.51 -18.40 -7.08
C ASP A 42 -11.08 -17.61 -5.89
N HIS A 43 -10.55 -17.81 -4.68
CA HIS A 43 -11.06 -17.32 -3.42
C HIS A 43 -10.31 -16.09 -2.89
N ARG A 44 -9.09 -15.81 -3.36
CA ARG A 44 -8.38 -14.57 -3.03
C ARG A 44 -9.25 -13.36 -3.40
N SER A 45 -9.51 -12.54 -2.41
CA SER A 45 -10.38 -11.38 -2.52
C SER A 45 -9.58 -10.08 -2.41
N TYR A 46 -9.97 -9.11 -3.22
CA TYR A 46 -9.40 -7.76 -3.27
C TYR A 46 -10.49 -6.79 -2.87
N MET A 47 -10.34 -6.19 -1.69
CA MET A 47 -11.32 -5.28 -1.12
C MET A 47 -10.81 -3.86 -1.27
N VAL A 48 -11.52 -3.03 -2.04
CA VAL A 48 -11.23 -1.60 -2.12
C VAL A 48 -11.65 -0.95 -0.80
N ASP A 49 -10.68 -0.49 -0.04
CA ASP A 49 -10.89 0.29 1.18
C ASP A 49 -10.80 1.77 0.82
N PHE A 50 -11.98 2.39 0.76
CA PHE A 50 -12.16 3.79 0.40
C PHE A 50 -11.55 4.76 1.41
N GLU A 51 -11.22 4.29 2.62
CA GLU A 51 -10.66 5.09 3.69
C GLU A 51 -11.40 6.42 3.89
N PHE A 52 -12.68 6.36 4.26
CA PHE A 52 -13.55 7.55 4.38
C PHE A 52 -12.98 8.67 5.26
N ASN A 53 -12.12 8.33 6.23
CA ASN A 53 -11.46 9.31 7.08
C ASN A 53 -10.19 9.92 6.44
N ASN A 54 -9.63 9.28 5.41
CA ASN A 54 -8.44 9.72 4.67
C ASN A 54 -8.52 9.27 3.20
N MET A 55 -9.41 9.89 2.45
CA MET A 55 -9.64 9.53 1.04
C MET A 55 -8.47 9.91 0.13
N VAL A 56 -7.44 10.61 0.62
CA VAL A 56 -6.26 11.01 -0.15
C VAL A 56 -5.28 9.84 -0.30
N SER A 57 -5.19 8.97 0.71
CA SER A 57 -4.34 7.79 0.75
C SER A 57 -5.18 6.57 1.12
N THR A 58 -5.64 5.88 0.09
CA THR A 58 -6.53 4.72 0.18
C THR A 58 -5.75 3.41 -0.01
N ARG A 59 -6.43 2.26 0.02
CA ARG A 59 -5.77 0.97 -0.26
C ARG A 59 -6.71 -0.06 -0.86
N VAL A 60 -6.13 -1.04 -1.56
CA VAL A 60 -6.79 -2.31 -1.81
C VAL A 60 -6.24 -3.34 -0.83
N VAL A 61 -7.10 -3.91 0.00
CA VAL A 61 -6.76 -4.96 0.97
C VAL A 61 -6.86 -6.32 0.28
N VAL A 62 -5.80 -7.13 0.41
CA VAL A 62 -5.76 -8.49 -0.14
C VAL A 62 -5.97 -9.49 0.99
N ILE A 63 -7.01 -10.32 0.86
CA ILE A 63 -7.41 -11.28 1.90
C ILE A 63 -7.62 -12.68 1.32
N ASP A 64 -7.36 -13.67 2.16
CA ASP A 64 -7.82 -15.05 2.02
C ASP A 64 -9.04 -15.22 2.95
N PRO A 65 -10.27 -15.17 2.43
CA PRO A 65 -11.47 -15.25 3.26
C PRO A 65 -11.65 -16.65 3.86
N ASP A 66 -11.25 -17.70 3.14
CA ASP A 66 -11.38 -19.09 3.60
C ASP A 66 -10.50 -19.35 4.83
N LYS A 67 -9.28 -18.79 4.82
CA LYS A 67 -8.34 -18.87 5.96
C LYS A 67 -8.46 -17.69 6.92
N GLN A 68 -9.38 -16.76 6.68
CA GLN A 68 -9.56 -15.52 7.46
C GLN A 68 -8.24 -14.73 7.66
N LYS A 69 -7.43 -14.64 6.61
CA LYS A 69 -6.07 -14.10 6.69
C LYS A 69 -5.91 -12.82 5.86
N TYR A 70 -5.33 -11.80 6.48
CA TYR A 70 -4.76 -10.65 5.78
C TYR A 70 -3.48 -11.06 5.05
N LEU A 71 -3.45 -10.90 3.74
CA LEU A 71 -2.30 -11.29 2.90
C LEU A 71 -1.39 -10.10 2.59
N GLY A 72 -1.95 -8.89 2.48
CA GLY A 72 -1.21 -7.68 2.14
C GLY A 72 -2.14 -6.55 1.71
N MET A 73 -1.55 -5.47 1.21
CA MET A 73 -2.29 -4.35 0.64
C MET A 73 -1.54 -3.72 -0.53
N ILE A 74 -2.30 -3.09 -1.43
CA ILE A 74 -1.81 -2.20 -2.47
C ILE A 74 -2.14 -0.76 -2.04
N PRO A 75 -1.15 0.13 -1.86
CA PRO A 75 -1.42 1.53 -1.57
C PRO A 75 -1.99 2.22 -2.81
N THR A 76 -3.01 3.06 -2.63
CA THR A 76 -3.67 3.80 -3.71
C THR A 76 -3.89 5.26 -3.33
N GLY A 77 -4.11 6.11 -4.34
CA GLY A 77 -4.31 7.55 -4.21
C GLY A 77 -5.74 7.97 -4.55
N HIS A 78 -6.28 8.91 -3.77
CA HIS A 78 -7.55 9.59 -4.02
C HIS A 78 -8.69 8.72 -4.54
N ALA A 79 -9.26 7.88 -3.66
CA ALA A 79 -10.45 7.09 -3.97
C ALA A 79 -10.29 6.23 -5.25
N ALA A 80 -9.11 5.65 -5.46
CA ALA A 80 -8.82 4.92 -6.69
C ALA A 80 -9.76 3.71 -6.84
N PRO A 81 -10.45 3.55 -7.98
CA PRO A 81 -11.05 2.28 -8.33
C PRO A 81 -9.99 1.26 -8.69
N ALA A 82 -10.36 -0.02 -8.54
CA ALA A 82 -9.50 -1.14 -8.85
C ALA A 82 -10.26 -2.22 -9.63
N VAL A 83 -9.55 -2.90 -10.53
CA VAL A 83 -10.06 -4.08 -11.24
C VAL A 83 -8.97 -5.14 -11.35
N LEU A 84 -9.37 -6.40 -11.27
CA LEU A 84 -8.49 -7.55 -11.45
C LEU A 84 -8.57 -8.03 -12.91
N SER A 85 -7.43 -8.31 -13.55
CA SER A 85 -7.40 -8.96 -14.86
C SER A 85 -8.08 -10.33 -14.81
N LYS A 86 -8.60 -10.80 -15.94
CA LYS A 86 -9.27 -12.10 -16.03
C LYS A 86 -8.37 -13.26 -15.63
N ASP A 87 -7.08 -13.18 -15.96
CA ASP A 87 -6.08 -14.17 -15.55
C ASP A 87 -5.63 -14.05 -14.09
N ARG A 88 -6.16 -13.04 -13.37
CA ARG A 88 -5.90 -12.69 -11.97
C ARG A 88 -4.46 -12.27 -11.67
N LYS A 89 -3.60 -12.15 -12.67
CA LYS A 89 -2.18 -11.87 -12.44
C LYS A 89 -1.89 -10.39 -12.23
N THR A 90 -2.76 -9.52 -12.72
CA THR A 90 -2.57 -8.08 -12.69
C THR A 90 -3.77 -7.40 -12.02
N ILE A 91 -3.50 -6.53 -11.05
CA ILE A 91 -4.51 -5.61 -10.51
C ILE A 91 -4.26 -4.27 -11.18
N PHE A 92 -5.29 -3.61 -11.68
CA PHE A 92 -5.21 -2.25 -12.18
C PHE A 92 -5.86 -1.31 -11.17
N THR A 93 -5.24 -0.16 -10.94
CA THR A 93 -5.82 0.96 -10.19
C THR A 93 -5.76 2.22 -11.04
N ALA A 94 -6.77 3.08 -10.93
CA ALA A 94 -6.77 4.40 -11.57
C ALA A 94 -6.65 5.47 -10.49
N ASP A 95 -5.43 5.83 -10.16
CA ASP A 95 -5.10 6.76 -9.07
C ASP A 95 -5.07 8.21 -9.58
N PHE A 96 -5.17 9.15 -8.65
CA PHE A 96 -4.63 10.47 -8.90
C PHE A 96 -3.93 11.02 -7.66
N PHE A 97 -2.96 11.89 -7.90
CA PHE A 97 -2.12 12.49 -6.89
C PHE A 97 -2.01 13.98 -7.11
N PHE A 98 -1.85 14.72 -6.02
CA PHE A 98 -1.43 16.11 -6.08
C PHE A 98 0.02 16.23 -5.60
N THR A 99 0.80 17.12 -6.23
CA THR A 99 2.21 17.36 -5.87
C THR A 99 2.43 17.76 -4.40
N ARG A 100 1.39 18.25 -3.71
CA ARG A 100 1.41 18.52 -2.26
C ARG A 100 0.22 17.91 -1.54
N TYR A 101 -0.06 16.64 -1.80
CA TYR A 101 -1.07 15.81 -1.12
C TYR A 101 -2.51 16.21 -1.46
N VAL A 102 -2.97 17.41 -1.08
CA VAL A 102 -4.34 17.91 -1.33
C VAL A 102 -4.40 19.11 -2.28
N ARG A 103 -3.25 19.57 -2.79
CA ARG A 103 -3.16 20.76 -3.67
C ARG A 103 -1.93 20.71 -4.56
N GLY A 104 -1.93 21.56 -5.59
CA GLY A 104 -0.87 21.67 -6.57
C GLY A 104 -1.31 21.06 -7.90
N GLU A 105 -0.34 20.71 -8.73
CA GLU A 105 -0.57 19.96 -9.97
C GLU A 105 -1.12 18.56 -9.66
N ARG A 106 -2.17 18.18 -10.39
CA ARG A 106 -2.82 16.86 -10.33
C ARG A 106 -2.23 15.96 -11.42
N THR A 107 -1.88 14.73 -11.05
CA THR A 107 -1.42 13.68 -11.98
C THR A 107 -2.32 12.47 -11.80
N ASP A 108 -2.96 12.04 -12.88
CA ASP A 108 -3.78 10.84 -12.92
C ASP A 108 -2.95 9.72 -13.53
N VAL A 109 -3.01 8.51 -12.95
CA VAL A 109 -2.24 7.37 -13.44
C VAL A 109 -3.08 6.11 -13.45
N LEU A 110 -2.89 5.29 -14.48
CA LEU A 110 -3.25 3.88 -14.45
C LEU A 110 -2.03 3.10 -13.99
N THR A 111 -2.13 2.41 -12.86
CA THR A 111 -1.05 1.58 -12.33
C THR A 111 -1.43 0.11 -12.46
N ALA A 112 -0.53 -0.69 -13.03
CA ALA A 112 -0.64 -2.14 -13.06
C ALA A 112 0.22 -2.75 -11.96
N TRP A 113 -0.37 -3.59 -11.12
CA TRP A 113 0.26 -4.23 -9.98
C TRP A 113 0.38 -5.73 -10.20
N ASP A 114 1.49 -6.33 -9.78
CA ASP A 114 1.64 -7.78 -9.78
C ASP A 114 0.88 -8.41 -8.60
N SER A 115 0.01 -9.37 -8.88
CA SER A 115 -0.87 -9.99 -7.87
C SER A 115 -0.16 -10.82 -6.78
N GLN A 116 1.12 -11.16 -6.97
CA GLN A 116 1.89 -11.95 -6.01
C GLN A 116 2.77 -11.05 -5.14
N THR A 117 3.48 -10.12 -5.75
CA THR A 117 4.40 -9.21 -5.06
C THR A 117 3.72 -7.94 -4.55
N LEU A 118 2.49 -7.66 -5.02
CA LEU A 118 1.71 -6.44 -4.74
C LEU A 118 2.50 -5.15 -5.03
N SER A 119 3.46 -5.24 -5.94
CA SER A 119 4.35 -4.15 -6.34
C SER A 119 3.95 -3.64 -7.73
N PRO A 120 4.16 -2.35 -8.03
CA PRO A 120 3.82 -1.79 -9.33
C PRO A 120 4.73 -2.42 -10.40
N LYS A 121 4.11 -2.86 -11.50
CA LYS A 121 4.78 -3.35 -12.71
C LYS A 121 5.09 -2.20 -13.65
N TRP A 122 4.13 -1.29 -13.81
CA TRP A 122 4.24 -0.08 -14.62
C TRP A 122 3.14 0.91 -14.25
N GLU A 123 3.35 2.17 -14.64
CA GLU A 123 2.37 3.25 -14.55
C GLU A 123 2.23 3.93 -15.92
N LEU A 124 1.02 4.36 -16.23
CA LEU A 124 0.70 5.16 -17.40
C LEU A 124 0.04 6.46 -16.94
N GLU A 125 0.65 7.59 -17.25
CA GLU A 125 0.05 8.90 -17.01
C GLU A 125 -1.17 9.10 -17.92
N LEU A 126 -2.25 9.63 -17.34
CA LEU A 126 -3.54 9.86 -17.98
C LEU A 126 -3.82 11.36 -18.10
N THR A 127 -4.74 11.72 -18.99
CA THR A 127 -5.39 13.02 -18.92
C THR A 127 -6.19 13.11 -17.60
N SER A 128 -6.14 14.26 -16.92
CA SER A 128 -6.78 14.47 -15.60
C SER A 128 -8.32 14.60 -15.67
N GLU A 129 -8.98 13.61 -16.25
CA GLU A 129 -10.43 13.56 -16.47
C GLU A 129 -11.12 12.46 -15.64
N ARG A 130 -10.35 11.60 -14.96
CA ARG A 130 -10.87 10.49 -14.17
C ARG A 130 -11.87 11.01 -13.13
N ALA A 131 -13.03 10.36 -13.08
CA ALA A 131 -14.06 10.70 -12.12
C ALA A 131 -13.55 10.55 -10.67
N PHE A 132 -13.99 11.45 -9.80
CA PHE A 132 -13.84 11.33 -8.35
C PHE A 132 -15.22 11.10 -7.74
N THR A 133 -15.51 9.84 -7.43
CA THR A 133 -16.79 9.40 -6.86
C THR A 133 -16.52 8.42 -5.72
N LEU A 134 -17.57 7.99 -5.01
CA LEU A 134 -17.49 6.71 -4.31
C LEU A 134 -17.09 5.63 -5.31
N THR A 135 -16.28 4.66 -4.88
CA THR A 135 -15.78 3.66 -5.80
C THR A 135 -16.91 2.78 -6.30
N GLU A 136 -17.24 2.92 -7.58
CA GLU A 136 -18.24 2.11 -8.26
C GLU A 136 -17.56 0.99 -9.03
N ARG A 137 -18.15 -0.21 -9.03
CA ARG A 137 -17.56 -1.42 -9.65
C ARG A 137 -17.11 -1.23 -11.09
N PHE A 138 -17.80 -0.39 -11.86
CA PHE A 138 -17.54 -0.18 -13.29
C PHE A 138 -16.94 1.20 -13.60
N SER A 139 -16.36 1.87 -12.60
CA SER A 139 -15.56 3.08 -12.83
C SER A 139 -14.17 2.75 -13.42
N LEU A 140 -13.72 1.50 -13.27
CA LEU A 140 -12.55 0.90 -13.91
C LEU A 140 -12.89 -0.53 -14.30
N ALA A 141 -12.63 -0.93 -15.55
CA ALA A 141 -12.91 -2.28 -16.04
C ALA A 141 -11.88 -2.74 -17.08
N THR A 142 -11.67 -4.05 -17.21
CA THR A 142 -10.93 -4.63 -18.35
C THR A 142 -11.88 -5.11 -19.44
N SER A 143 -11.42 -5.16 -20.68
CA SER A 143 -12.14 -5.86 -21.76
C SER A 143 -12.21 -7.37 -21.48
N ALA A 144 -13.15 -8.06 -22.12
CA ALA A 144 -13.36 -9.49 -21.91
C ALA A 144 -12.14 -10.38 -22.29
N ASP A 145 -11.23 -9.83 -23.10
CA ASP A 145 -9.96 -10.41 -23.53
C ASP A 145 -8.72 -9.73 -22.89
N ASP A 146 -8.92 -8.87 -21.87
CA ASP A 146 -7.89 -8.11 -21.14
C ASP A 146 -6.97 -7.23 -22.03
N LYS A 147 -7.33 -6.98 -23.29
CA LYS A 147 -6.57 -6.09 -24.19
C LYS A 147 -6.77 -4.62 -23.94
N PHE A 148 -7.86 -4.25 -23.27
CA PHE A 148 -8.13 -2.85 -22.97
C PHE A 148 -8.47 -2.65 -21.51
N VAL A 149 -8.12 -1.48 -20.99
CA VAL A 149 -8.61 -0.95 -19.72
C VAL A 149 -9.48 0.26 -19.99
N TYR A 150 -10.68 0.27 -19.40
CA TYR A 150 -11.67 1.32 -19.51
C TYR A 150 -11.74 2.13 -18.22
N ILE A 151 -11.64 3.46 -18.32
CA ILE A 151 -11.69 4.38 -17.19
C ILE A 151 -12.86 5.35 -17.39
N TYR A 152 -13.75 5.44 -16.40
CA TYR A 152 -14.85 6.39 -16.42
C TYR A 152 -14.38 7.81 -16.03
N ASN A 153 -14.74 8.79 -16.86
CA ASN A 153 -14.38 10.19 -16.69
C ASN A 153 -15.61 11.06 -16.44
N PHE A 154 -15.43 12.16 -15.70
CA PHE A 154 -16.49 13.11 -15.42
C PHE A 154 -15.97 14.54 -15.15
N THR A 155 -16.00 15.42 -16.16
CA THR A 155 -15.45 16.80 -16.05
C THR A 155 -16.10 17.85 -16.99
N PRO A 156 -17.34 18.33 -16.79
CA PRO A 156 -18.53 17.73 -16.17
C PRO A 156 -19.30 16.80 -17.13
N SER A 157 -18.85 16.68 -18.38
CA SER A 157 -19.36 15.69 -19.34
C SER A 157 -18.84 14.31 -18.98
N THR A 158 -19.62 13.28 -19.31
CA THR A 158 -19.21 11.88 -19.16
C THR A 158 -18.42 11.41 -20.38
N SER A 159 -17.29 10.74 -20.17
CA SER A 159 -16.55 10.05 -21.23
C SER A 159 -15.92 8.76 -20.68
N VAL A 160 -15.32 7.96 -21.58
CA VAL A 160 -14.55 6.77 -21.22
C VAL A 160 -13.20 6.84 -21.90
N THR A 161 -12.12 6.77 -21.12
CA THR A 161 -10.77 6.56 -21.64
C THR A 161 -10.56 5.07 -21.90
N ILE A 162 -9.98 4.74 -23.05
CA ILE A 162 -9.62 3.36 -23.43
C ILE A 162 -8.10 3.31 -23.56
N ILE A 163 -7.47 2.40 -22.82
CA ILE A 163 -6.02 2.15 -22.83
C ILE A 163 -5.76 0.77 -23.45
N ASP A 164 -4.75 0.64 -24.30
CA ASP A 164 -4.30 -0.60 -24.96
C ASP A 164 -3.04 -1.23 -24.33
#